data_AF-A0A258B7C5-F1
#
_entry.id   AF-A0A258B7C5-F1
#
_cell.length_a   1.000
_cell.length_b   1.000
_cell.length_c   1.000
_cell.angle_alpha   90.00
_cell.angle_beta   90.00
_cell.angle_gamma   90.00
#
_symmetry.space_group_name_H-M   'P 1'
#
loop_
_entity.id
_entity.type
_entity.pdbx_description
1 polymer ?
#
loop_
_entity_poly.entity_id
_entity_poly.type
_entity_poly.pdbx_seq_one_letter_code
_entity_poly.pdbx_strand_id
1 'polypeptide(L)'
;MARLWIRTEASAAIGLGHFMRCFAIAEAARAKDWKVSFILNDASEAAQSHMAAIGANWVLFGGAVALLPIFAQDILKVGPEGFGFLRAAP
;
A
#
# COMPACT_ATOMS: atom_id res chain seq x y z
N MET A 1 -6.24 5.86 -17.21
CA MET A 1 -5.32 6.08 -16.07
C MET A 1 -5.26 4.80 -15.25
N ALA A 2 -4.08 4.18 -15.15
CA ALA A 2 -3.92 2.93 -14.39
C ALA A 2 -3.87 3.21 -12.87
N ARG A 3 -4.13 2.18 -12.07
CA ARG A 3 -4.09 2.25 -10.60
C ARG A 3 -3.19 1.15 -10.05
N LEU A 4 -2.38 1.49 -9.07
CA LEU A 4 -1.52 0.57 -8.33
C LEU A 4 -1.89 0.58 -6.84
N TRP A 5 -2.18 -0.60 -6.32
CA TRP A 5 -2.34 -0.84 -4.88
C TRP A 5 -1.10 -1.52 -4.36
N ILE A 6 -0.54 -1.02 -3.27
CA ILE A 6 0.66 -1.56 -2.64
C ILE A 6 0.32 -1.88 -1.19
N ARG A 7 0.39 -3.17 -0.81
CA ARG A 7 0.40 -3.54 0.60
C ARG A 7 1.85 -3.65 1.07
N THR A 8 2.18 -3.04 2.20
CA THR A 8 3.51 -3.11 2.82
C THR A 8 3.37 -2.68 4.28
N GLU A 9 4.40 -2.95 5.09
CA GLU A 9 4.45 -2.48 6.47
C GLU A 9 5.48 -1.36 6.65
N ALA A 10 5.12 -0.40 7.49
CA ALA A 10 5.91 0.80 7.75
C ALA A 10 5.72 1.33 9.17
N SER A 11 6.05 0.51 10.18
CA SER A 11 5.95 0.89 11.59
C SER A 11 7.30 1.25 12.20
N ALA A 12 7.28 2.01 13.29
CA ALA A 12 8.49 2.34 14.06
C ALA A 12 9.16 1.08 14.64
N ALA A 13 8.41 -0.02 14.84
CA ALA A 13 8.93 -1.25 15.44
C ALA A 13 9.75 -2.11 14.46
N ILE A 14 9.43 -2.10 13.17
CA ILE A 14 10.10 -2.92 12.14
C ILE A 14 11.01 -2.11 11.20
N GLY A 15 10.88 -0.78 11.24
CA GLY A 15 11.59 0.14 10.35
C GLY A 15 10.93 0.31 8.98
N LEU A 16 11.64 0.99 8.07
CA LEU A 16 11.11 1.41 6.77
C LEU A 16 11.63 0.59 5.58
N GLY A 17 12.41 -0.48 5.80
CA GLY A 17 13.08 -1.19 4.71
C GLY A 17 12.11 -1.76 3.66
N HIS A 18 11.04 -2.44 4.08
CA HIS A 18 10.01 -2.96 3.17
C HIS A 18 9.25 -1.83 2.47
N PHE A 19 8.87 -0.80 3.23
CA PHE A 19 8.22 0.39 2.69
C PHE A 19 9.06 1.05 1.59
N MET A 20 10.35 1.32 1.82
CA MET A 20 11.20 2.05 0.87
C MET A 20 11.38 1.30 -0.45
N ARG A 21 11.47 -0.04 -0.41
CA ARG A 21 11.54 -0.85 -1.64
C ARG A 21 10.26 -0.75 -2.46
N CYS A 22 9.11 -0.81 -1.79
CA CYS A 22 7.82 -0.60 -2.44
C CYS A 22 7.61 0.86 -2.89
N PHE A 23 8.15 1.82 -2.14
CA PHE A 23 8.05 3.24 -2.43
C PHE A 23 8.77 3.61 -3.73
N ALA A 24 9.93 3.02 -4.01
CA ALA A 24 10.62 3.22 -5.30
C ALA A 24 9.73 2.81 -6.50
N ILE A 25 8.94 1.73 -6.36
CA ILE A 25 7.97 1.31 -7.38
C ILE A 25 6.82 2.32 -7.47
N ALA A 26 6.35 2.84 -6.32
CA ALA A 26 5.32 3.87 -6.28
C ALA A 26 5.74 5.15 -6.99
N GLU A 27 6.98 5.62 -6.78
CA GLU A 27 7.55 6.78 -7.46
C GLU A 27 7.56 6.58 -8.98
N ALA A 28 8.07 5.43 -9.44
CA ALA A 28 8.09 5.09 -10.86
C ALA A 28 6.68 5.00 -11.46
N ALA A 29 5.69 4.49 -10.70
CA ALA A 29 4.31 4.43 -11.14
C ALA A 29 3.67 5.83 -11.20
N ARG A 30 3.96 6.71 -10.24
CA ARG A 30 3.50 8.10 -10.25
C ARG A 30 4.08 8.88 -11.42
N ALA A 31 5.34 8.65 -11.79
CA ALA A 31 5.97 9.23 -12.98
C ALA A 31 5.29 8.80 -14.30
N LYS A 32 4.53 7.70 -14.28
CA LYS A 32 3.69 7.23 -15.40
C LYS A 32 2.21 7.66 -15.28
N ASP A 33 1.92 8.61 -14.39
CA ASP A 33 0.56 9.07 -14.07
C ASP A 33 -0.38 7.98 -13.52
N TRP A 34 0.15 6.96 -12.85
CA TRP A 34 -0.70 5.96 -12.20
C TRP A 34 -1.23 6.51 -10.87
N LYS A 35 -2.47 6.19 -10.53
CA LYS A 35 -2.97 6.44 -9.17
C LYS A 35 -2.34 5.42 -8.24
N VAL A 36 -1.60 5.87 -7.23
CA VAL A 36 -0.97 4.99 -6.25
C VAL A 36 -1.71 5.07 -4.92
N SER A 37 -1.97 3.92 -4.30
CA SER A 37 -2.54 3.86 -2.97
C SER A 37 -1.91 2.73 -2.16
N PHE A 38 -1.51 3.04 -0.93
CA PHE A 38 -0.91 2.10 -0.01
C PHE A 38 -1.94 1.51 0.95
N ILE A 39 -1.72 0.27 1.37
CA ILE A 39 -2.48 -0.42 2.39
C ILE A 39 -1.46 -0.85 3.44
N LEU A 40 -1.57 -0.32 4.65
CA LEU A 40 -0.63 -0.61 5.73
C LEU A 40 -1.38 -0.96 7.00
N ASN A 41 -0.72 -1.66 7.91
CA ASN A 41 -1.29 -1.87 9.24
C ASN A 41 -1.05 -0.65 10.13
N ASP A 42 0.13 -0.05 10.00
CA ASP A 42 0.56 1.18 10.65
C ASP A 42 1.44 2.01 9.68
N ALA A 43 1.51 3.32 9.89
CA ALA A 43 2.34 4.22 9.10
C ALA A 43 3.02 5.24 10.02
N SER A 44 4.33 5.09 10.20
CA SER A 44 5.16 6.11 10.86
C SER A 44 5.07 7.47 10.14
N GLU A 45 5.36 8.56 10.86
CA GLU A 45 5.38 9.92 10.30
C GLU A 45 6.30 10.05 9.07
N ALA A 46 7.43 9.34 9.09
CA ALA A 46 8.34 9.29 7.96
C ALA A 46 7.69 8.63 6.72
N ALA A 47 7.02 7.49 6.89
CA ALA A 47 6.30 6.83 5.80
C ALA A 47 5.17 7.71 5.25
N GLN A 48 4.41 8.36 6.13
CA GLN A 48 3.35 9.30 5.73
C GLN A 48 3.92 10.47 4.91
N SER A 49 5.05 11.04 5.36
CA SER A 49 5.73 12.13 4.67
C SER A 49 6.17 11.73 3.25
N HIS A 50 6.72 10.51 3.09
CA HIS A 50 7.09 9.98 1.78
C HIS A 50 5.88 9.79 0.86
N MET A 51 4.80 9.17 1.35
CA MET A 51 3.58 8.95 0.55
C MET A 51 2.94 10.28 0.14
N ALA A 52 2.89 11.26 1.05
CA ALA A 52 2.37 12.59 0.77
C ALA A 52 3.18 13.31 -0.32
N ALA A 53 4.51 13.19 -0.29
CA ALA A 53 5.40 13.84 -1.26
C ALA A 53 5.13 13.43 -2.72
N ILE A 54 4.61 12.22 -2.96
CA ILE A 54 4.27 11.72 -4.30
C ILE A 54 2.77 11.80 -4.61
N GLY A 55 1.97 12.35 -3.68
CA GLY A 55 0.51 12.42 -3.78
C GLY A 55 -0.18 11.05 -3.76
N ALA A 56 0.37 10.08 -3.02
CA ALA A 56 -0.25 8.78 -2.82
C ALA A 56 -1.28 8.83 -1.67
N ASN A 57 -2.36 8.06 -1.80
CA ASN A 57 -3.30 7.82 -0.70
C ASN A 57 -2.86 6.61 0.12
N TRP A 58 -3.31 6.49 1.36
CA TRP A 58 -3.10 5.29 2.15
C TRP A 58 -4.32 4.92 2.99
N VAL A 59 -4.47 3.63 3.27
CA VAL A 59 -5.50 3.06 4.14
C VAL A 59 -4.80 2.30 5.26
N LEU A 60 -5.17 2.61 6.50
CA LEU A 60 -4.65 1.94 7.70
C LEU A 60 -5.64 0.89 8.17
N PHE A 61 -5.17 -0.34 8.35
CA PHE A 61 -5.98 -1.45 8.87
C PHE A 61 -5.92 -1.56 10.40
N GLY A 62 -4.92 -0.98 11.07
CA GLY A 62 -4.88 -0.89 12.54
C GLY A 62 -4.96 -2.24 13.27
N GLY A 63 -4.46 -3.30 12.66
CA GLY A 63 -4.51 -4.68 13.16
C GLY A 63 -5.61 -5.54 12.52
N ALA A 64 -6.56 -4.95 11.79
CA ALA A 64 -7.70 -5.67 11.21
C ALA A 64 -7.39 -6.37 9.87
N VAL A 65 -6.16 -6.88 9.68
CA VAL A 65 -5.71 -7.56 8.45
C VAL A 65 -6.62 -8.73 8.03
N ALA A 66 -7.33 -9.34 8.98
CA ALA A 66 -8.32 -10.38 8.71
C ALA A 66 -9.45 -9.90 7.76
N LEU A 67 -9.70 -8.59 7.66
CA LEU A 67 -10.69 -7.98 6.76
C LEU A 67 -10.14 -7.74 5.35
N LEU A 68 -8.85 -8.01 5.08
CA LEU A 68 -8.24 -7.83 3.77
C LEU A 68 -8.98 -8.55 2.63
N PRO A 69 -9.52 -9.78 2.79
CA PRO A 69 -10.30 -10.43 1.74
C PRO A 69 -11.57 -9.65 1.37
N ILE A 70 -12.30 -9.18 2.37
CA ILE A 70 -13.52 -8.39 2.20
C ILE A 70 -13.18 -7.06 1.52
N PHE A 71 -12.12 -6.38 1.97
CA PHE A 71 -11.66 -5.14 1.35
C PHE A 71 -11.25 -5.35 -0.12
N ALA A 72 -10.52 -6.42 -0.42
CA ALA A 72 -10.08 -6.73 -1.77
C ALA A 72 -11.26 -7.06 -2.70
N GLN A 73 -12.25 -7.81 -2.22
CA GLN A 73 -13.41 -8.23 -3.00
C GLN A 73 -14.44 -7.12 -3.16
N ASP A 74 -14.88 -6.52 -2.06
CA ASP A 74 -16.07 -5.67 -2.05
C ASP A 74 -15.73 -4.18 -2.27
N ILE A 75 -14.56 -3.75 -1.82
CA ILE A 75 -14.11 -2.34 -1.93
C ILE A 75 -13.22 -2.15 -3.16
N LEU A 76 -12.13 -2.92 -3.26
CA LEU A 76 -11.16 -2.74 -4.34
C LEU A 76 -11.57 -3.46 -5.63
N LYS A 77 -12.38 -4.51 -5.54
CA LYS A 77 -12.88 -5.34 -6.66
C LYS A 77 -11.75 -5.87 -7.56
N VAL A 78 -10.65 -6.31 -6.95
CA VAL A 78 -9.42 -6.70 -7.67
C VAL A 78 -9.42 -8.15 -8.18
N GLY A 79 -10.42 -8.94 -7.83
CA GLY A 79 -10.50 -10.36 -8.18
C GLY A 79 -9.46 -11.24 -7.46
N PRO A 80 -9.43 -12.55 -7.77
CA PRO A 80 -8.57 -13.52 -7.07
C PRO A 80 -7.08 -13.26 -7.23
N GLU A 81 -6.64 -12.87 -8.43
CA GLU A 81 -5.23 -12.57 -8.73
C GLU A 81 -4.75 -11.33 -7.96
N GLY A 82 -5.53 -10.24 -8.01
CA GLY A 82 -5.23 -9.02 -7.29
C GLY A 82 -5.22 -9.23 -5.77
N PHE A 83 -6.14 -10.04 -5.25
CA PHE A 83 -6.10 -10.46 -3.85
C PHE A 83 -4.85 -11.29 -3.53
N GLY A 84 -4.43 -12.19 -4.43
CA GLY A 84 -3.18 -12.93 -4.32
C GLY A 84 -1.97 -12.02 -4.17
N PHE A 85 -1.86 -10.98 -4.99
CA PHE A 85 -0.80 -9.98 -4.87
C PHE A 85 -0.84 -9.22 -3.54
N LEU A 86 -2.03 -8.81 -3.07
CA LEU A 86 -2.17 -8.12 -1.79
C LEU A 86 -1.78 -9.02 -0.61
N ARG A 87 -2.10 -10.31 -0.69
CA ARG A 87 -1.76 -11.30 0.35
C ARG A 87 -0.28 -11.69 0.34
N ALA A 88 0.39 -11.63 -0.82
CA ALA A 88 1.80 -11.92 -0.96
C ALA A 88 2.71 -10.83 -0.34
N ALA A 89 2.16 -9.65 -0.06
CA ALA A 89 2.90 -8.60 0.61
C ALA A 89 3.27 -9.00 2.05
N PRO A 90 4.50 -8.68 2.49
CA PRO A 90 5.01 -9.03 3.82
C PRO A 90 4.22 -8.40 4.98
#